data_AF-A0AAN0YT08-F1
#
_entry.id   AF-A0AAN0YT08-F1
#
_cell.length_a   1.000
_cell.length_b   1.000
_cell.length_c   1.000
_cell.angle_alpha   90.00
_cell.angle_beta   90.00
_cell.angle_gamma   90.00
#
_symmetry.space_group_name_H-M   'P 1'
#
loop_
_entity.id
_entity.type
_entity.pdbx_description
1 polymer ?
#
loop_
_entity_poly.entity_id
_entity_poly.type
_entity_poly.pdbx_seq_one_letter_code
_entity_poly.pdbx_strand_id
1 'polypeptide(L)'
;MDSRDHINQSLYEILEEILEKAKRSRKLNPPSPEKSELEETKSNEKSLKTLLKAKENLNDLKQKLMENPKKNKKELERLQRIESKLEVSIRKAERREIARALTSLKKDPKRTVFRLVEAKDRLMILKTKLQENPRRYKAELQRMEKLEQRLNQKIENARLKTLRKAITYIEKNPKRYKEELQRFSELEARLKQELEEKRTQEKAKTKEKDLELIR
;
A
#
# COMPACT_ATOMS: atom_id res chain seq x y z
N MET A 1 7.10 1.12 31.97
CA MET A 1 5.81 1.80 31.75
C MET A 1 5.14 1.12 30.57
N ASP A 2 3.96 0.54 30.78
CA ASP A 2 3.32 -0.34 29.82
C ASP A 2 2.59 0.45 28.73
N SER A 3 2.50 -0.12 27.53
CA SER A 3 1.77 0.48 26.40
C SER A 3 0.27 0.72 26.70
N ARG A 4 -0.28 0.03 27.71
CA ARG A 4 -1.64 0.27 28.24
C ARG A 4 -1.76 1.62 28.95
N ASP A 5 -0.74 2.04 29.67
CA ASP A 5 -0.76 3.32 30.40
C ASP A 5 -0.71 4.49 29.41
N HIS A 6 0.05 4.36 28.32
CA HIS A 6 0.13 5.36 27.26
C HIS A 6 -1.21 5.52 26.51
N ILE A 7 -1.92 4.40 26.26
CA ILE A 7 -3.25 4.44 25.63
C ILE A 7 -4.27 5.10 26.56
N ASN A 8 -4.23 4.78 27.85
CA ASN A 8 -5.14 5.38 28.82
C ASN A 8 -4.87 6.88 28.97
N GLN A 9 -3.60 7.30 29.01
CA GLN A 9 -3.20 8.69 29.12
C GLN A 9 -3.61 9.51 27.89
N SER A 10 -3.42 8.96 26.69
CA SER A 10 -3.90 9.58 25.44
C SER A 10 -5.43 9.71 25.39
N LEU A 11 -6.18 8.75 25.95
CA LEU A 11 -7.64 8.85 26.05
C LEU A 11 -8.09 9.94 27.02
N TYR A 12 -7.38 10.14 28.13
CA TYR A 12 -7.67 11.22 29.08
C TYR A 12 -7.40 12.61 28.49
N GLU A 13 -6.29 12.79 27.79
CA GLU A 13 -5.96 14.05 27.11
C GLU A 13 -7.01 14.43 26.06
N ILE A 14 -7.48 13.45 25.28
CA ILE A 14 -8.56 13.66 24.28
C ILE A 14 -9.88 14.05 24.97
N LEU A 15 -10.21 13.43 26.10
CA LEU A 15 -11.44 13.75 26.84
C LEU A 15 -11.38 15.17 27.44
N GLU A 16 -10.25 15.59 27.98
CA GLU A 16 -10.05 16.95 28.49
C GLU A 16 -10.16 17.99 27.38
N GLU A 17 -9.54 17.76 26.22
CA GLU A 17 -9.61 18.70 25.08
C GLU A 17 -11.06 18.86 24.57
N ILE A 18 -11.82 17.76 24.53
CA ILE A 18 -13.24 17.78 24.16
C ILE A 18 -14.08 18.56 25.19
N LEU A 19 -13.82 18.36 26.48
CA LEU A 19 -14.53 19.04 27.57
C LEU A 19 -14.20 20.54 27.61
N GLU A 20 -12.95 20.93 27.38
CA GLU A 20 -12.56 22.34 27.27
C GLU A 20 -13.22 23.03 26.08
N LYS A 21 -13.22 22.39 24.91
CA LYS A 21 -13.90 22.93 23.70
C LYS A 21 -15.40 23.12 23.95
N ALA A 22 -16.04 22.21 24.69
CA ALA A 22 -17.45 22.32 25.07
C ALA A 22 -17.72 23.44 26.10
N LYS A 23 -16.78 23.71 27.01
CA LYS A 23 -16.89 24.83 27.97
C LYS A 23 -16.67 26.19 27.28
N ARG A 24 -15.73 26.29 26.34
CA ARG A 24 -15.46 27.52 25.58
C ARG A 24 -16.63 27.90 24.67
N SER A 25 -17.34 26.94 24.09
CA SER A 25 -18.53 27.20 23.27
C SER A 25 -19.73 27.72 24.08
N ARG A 26 -19.90 27.28 25.33
CA ARG A 26 -20.97 27.78 26.22
C ARG A 26 -20.75 29.20 26.74
N LYS A 27 -19.49 29.64 26.91
CA LYS A 27 -19.20 31.01 27.38
C LYS A 27 -19.48 32.09 26.33
N LEU A 28 -19.53 31.74 25.04
CA LEU A 28 -19.72 32.68 23.93
C LEU A 28 -21.20 32.97 23.60
N ASN A 29 -22.16 32.21 24.15
CA ASN A 29 -23.59 32.45 23.97
C ASN A 29 -24.38 32.00 25.22
N PRO A 30 -24.71 32.91 26.15
CA PRO A 30 -25.63 32.58 27.23
C PRO A 30 -27.06 32.45 26.66
N PRO A 31 -27.82 31.39 27.01
CA PRO A 31 -29.17 31.18 26.48
C PRO A 31 -30.20 32.11 27.17
N SER A 32 -31.10 32.70 26.38
CA SER A 32 -32.25 33.46 26.88
C SER A 32 -33.35 32.53 27.40
N PRO A 33 -34.16 32.93 28.41
CA PRO A 33 -34.93 31.98 29.23
C PRO A 33 -36.20 31.39 28.59
N GLU A 34 -36.66 31.85 27.42
CA GLU A 34 -38.02 31.55 26.95
C GLU A 34 -38.15 30.51 25.81
N LYS A 35 -37.10 29.73 25.52
CA LYS A 35 -37.15 28.68 24.47
C LYS A 35 -36.66 27.30 24.92
N SER A 36 -36.68 27.01 26.22
CA SER A 36 -35.95 25.89 26.82
C SER A 36 -36.58 24.50 26.63
N GLU A 37 -37.88 24.34 26.34
CA GLU A 37 -38.48 22.98 26.42
C GLU A 37 -38.57 22.21 25.09
N LEU A 38 -38.43 22.84 23.92
CA LEU A 38 -38.61 22.18 22.61
C LEU A 38 -37.33 22.02 21.77
N GLU A 39 -36.21 22.62 22.17
CA GLU A 39 -34.96 22.54 21.40
C GLU A 39 -33.86 21.67 22.04
N GLU A 40 -33.99 21.30 23.32
CA GLU A 40 -32.94 20.52 24.01
C GLU A 40 -32.77 19.08 23.47
N THR A 41 -33.74 18.54 22.74
CA THR A 41 -33.62 17.19 22.14
C THR A 41 -32.91 17.14 20.80
N LYS A 42 -32.64 18.28 20.13
CA LYS A 42 -32.03 18.32 18.79
C LYS A 42 -30.50 18.37 18.78
N SER A 43 -29.85 18.65 19.91
CA SER A 43 -28.42 18.97 19.95
C SER A 43 -27.47 17.76 20.01
N ASN A 44 -27.98 16.57 20.37
CA ASN A 44 -27.15 15.36 20.55
C ASN A 44 -27.28 14.32 19.41
N GLU A 45 -28.02 14.63 18.35
CA GLU A 45 -28.24 13.68 17.27
C GLU A 45 -27.08 13.72 16.25
N LYS A 46 -26.20 12.71 16.28
CA LYS A 46 -25.10 12.53 15.33
C LYS A 46 -25.62 12.57 13.87
N SER A 47 -24.88 13.25 13.00
CA SER A 47 -25.15 13.31 11.55
C SER A 47 -25.13 11.91 10.91
N LEU A 48 -25.94 11.69 9.87
CA LEU A 48 -25.91 10.43 9.11
C LEU A 48 -24.49 10.10 8.62
N LYS A 49 -23.73 11.11 8.16
CA LYS A 49 -22.34 10.93 7.72
C LYS A 49 -21.44 10.38 8.81
N THR A 50 -21.58 10.85 10.06
CA THR A 50 -20.76 10.37 11.17
C THR A 50 -21.17 8.98 11.64
N LEU A 51 -22.46 8.65 11.56
CA LEU A 51 -22.97 7.31 11.85
C LEU A 51 -22.53 6.27 10.80
N LEU A 52 -22.55 6.63 9.51
CA LEU A 52 -22.05 5.77 8.43
C LEU A 52 -20.54 5.51 8.58
N LYS A 53 -19.75 6.55 8.87
CA LYS A 53 -18.31 6.38 9.16
C LYS A 53 -18.07 5.50 10.39
N ALA A 54 -18.88 5.63 11.44
CA ALA A 54 -18.80 4.76 12.60
C ALA A 54 -19.13 3.29 12.24
N LYS A 55 -20.03 3.06 11.27
CA LYS A 55 -20.36 1.72 10.78
C LYS A 55 -19.20 1.10 10.00
N GLU A 56 -18.53 1.89 9.16
CA GLU A 56 -17.30 1.46 8.46
C GLU A 56 -16.22 1.05 9.46
N ASN A 57 -15.90 1.91 10.42
CA ASN A 57 -14.90 1.61 11.46
C ASN A 57 -15.26 0.35 12.28
N LEU A 58 -16.54 0.16 12.58
CA LEU A 58 -17.02 -1.04 13.31
C LEU A 58 -16.84 -2.30 12.46
N ASN A 59 -17.04 -2.20 11.14
CA ASN A 59 -16.83 -3.31 10.22
C ASN A 59 -15.34 -3.69 10.13
N ASP A 60 -14.44 -2.71 10.08
CA ASP A 60 -12.99 -2.94 10.09
C ASP A 60 -12.53 -3.62 11.39
N LEU A 61 -13.06 -3.18 12.53
CA LEU A 61 -12.81 -3.83 13.84
C LEU A 61 -13.34 -5.26 13.88
N LYS A 62 -14.53 -5.49 13.32
CA LYS A 62 -15.12 -6.83 13.22
C LYS A 62 -14.26 -7.75 12.38
N GLN A 63 -13.74 -7.29 11.23
CA GLN A 63 -12.82 -8.06 10.39
C GLN A 63 -11.55 -8.46 11.14
N LYS A 64 -10.91 -7.53 11.87
CA LYS A 64 -9.72 -7.80 12.68
C LYS A 64 -9.98 -8.82 13.80
N LEU A 65 -11.10 -8.70 14.51
CA LEU A 65 -11.43 -9.62 15.60
C LEU A 65 -11.80 -11.02 15.11
N MET A 66 -12.32 -11.14 13.88
CA MET A 66 -12.64 -12.41 13.22
C MET A 66 -11.41 -13.24 12.85
N GLU A 67 -10.20 -12.67 12.86
CA GLU A 67 -8.94 -13.42 12.67
C GLU A 67 -8.71 -14.44 13.81
N ASN A 68 -9.18 -14.15 15.03
CA ASN A 68 -9.04 -15.02 16.21
C ASN A 68 -10.35 -15.11 17.01
N PRO A 69 -11.38 -15.78 16.48
CA PRO A 69 -12.75 -15.70 17.01
C PRO A 69 -12.89 -16.37 18.39
N LYS A 70 -12.08 -17.40 18.68
CA LYS A 70 -12.10 -18.10 19.98
C LYS A 70 -11.60 -17.22 21.14
N LYS A 71 -10.59 -16.38 20.90
CA LYS A 71 -10.04 -15.45 21.91
C LYS A 71 -10.93 -14.22 22.07
N ASN A 72 -11.54 -13.76 20.97
CA ASN A 72 -12.27 -12.49 20.93
C ASN A 72 -13.79 -12.62 21.05
N LYS A 73 -14.31 -13.78 21.49
CA LYS A 73 -15.75 -14.07 21.56
C LYS A 73 -16.57 -12.98 22.28
N LYS A 74 -16.11 -12.53 23.46
CA LYS A 74 -16.78 -11.49 24.25
C LYS A 74 -16.79 -10.13 23.54
N GLU A 75 -15.75 -9.83 22.78
CA GLU A 75 -15.62 -8.57 22.04
C GLU A 75 -16.50 -8.58 20.79
N LEU A 76 -16.58 -9.71 20.10
CA LEU A 76 -17.52 -9.93 18.98
C LEU A 76 -18.99 -9.79 19.42
N GLU A 77 -19.36 -10.37 20.56
CA GLU A 77 -20.71 -10.19 21.12
C GLU A 77 -21.01 -8.73 21.49
N ARG A 78 -20.03 -8.00 22.03
CA ARG A 78 -20.15 -6.56 22.31
C ARG A 78 -20.28 -5.75 21.02
N LEU A 79 -19.49 -6.06 19.99
CA LEU A 79 -19.58 -5.41 18.68
C LEU A 79 -20.96 -5.61 18.06
N GLN A 80 -21.54 -6.81 18.13
CA GLN A 80 -22.87 -7.08 17.59
C GLN A 80 -23.96 -6.24 18.30
N ARG A 81 -23.85 -6.03 19.62
CA ARG A 81 -24.77 -5.13 20.36
C ARG A 81 -24.60 -3.66 19.99
N ILE A 82 -23.37 -3.23 19.67
CA ILE A 82 -23.10 -1.87 19.23
C ILE A 82 -23.59 -1.68 17.79
N GLU A 83 -23.40 -2.68 16.93
CA GLU A 83 -23.87 -2.72 15.54
C GLU A 83 -25.40 -2.53 15.48
N SER A 84 -26.16 -3.27 16.28
CA SER A 84 -27.62 -3.13 16.31
C SER A 84 -28.10 -1.75 16.77
N LYS A 85 -27.47 -1.17 17.80
CA LYS A 85 -27.76 0.21 18.25
C LYS A 85 -27.39 1.26 17.20
N LEU A 86 -26.27 1.05 16.52
CA LEU A 86 -25.80 1.94 15.47
C LEU A 86 -26.75 1.90 14.26
N GLU A 87 -27.22 0.72 13.85
CA GLU A 87 -28.20 0.58 12.77
C GLU A 87 -29.52 1.28 13.06
N VAL A 88 -30.04 1.15 14.29
CA VAL A 88 -31.26 1.88 14.70
C VAL A 88 -31.03 3.39 14.61
N SER A 89 -29.84 3.86 15.01
CA SER A 89 -29.48 5.28 14.93
C SER A 89 -29.36 5.77 13.49
N ILE A 90 -28.76 4.96 12.61
CA ILE A 90 -28.67 5.22 11.16
C ILE A 90 -30.07 5.33 10.56
N ARG A 91 -30.95 4.34 10.78
CA ARG A 91 -32.34 4.37 10.27
C ARG A 91 -33.10 5.60 10.72
N LYS A 92 -32.93 6.02 11.98
CA LYS A 92 -33.54 7.26 12.52
C LYS A 92 -32.98 8.51 11.84
N ALA A 93 -31.67 8.56 11.58
CA ALA A 93 -31.04 9.67 10.86
C ALA A 93 -31.48 9.73 9.39
N GLU A 94 -31.53 8.59 8.69
CA GLU A 94 -32.04 8.47 7.32
C GLU A 94 -33.47 8.98 7.20
N ARG A 95 -34.38 8.52 8.08
CA ARG A 95 -35.77 8.99 8.08
C ARG A 95 -35.89 10.51 8.25
N ARG A 96 -35.06 11.10 9.12
CA ARG A 96 -35.02 12.57 9.33
C ARG A 96 -34.49 13.30 8.10
N GLU A 97 -33.42 12.81 7.47
CA GLU A 97 -32.90 13.40 6.24
C GLU A 97 -33.90 13.30 5.09
N ILE A 98 -34.57 12.16 4.93
CA ILE A 98 -35.65 11.98 3.94
C ILE A 98 -36.78 12.97 4.21
N ALA A 99 -37.23 13.12 5.46
CA ALA A 99 -38.26 14.09 5.81
C ALA A 99 -37.85 15.53 5.46
N ARG A 100 -36.60 15.92 5.74
CA ARG A 100 -36.04 17.23 5.37
C ARG A 100 -35.94 17.43 3.86
N ALA A 101 -35.57 16.39 3.12
CA ALA A 101 -35.52 16.41 1.67
C ALA A 101 -36.92 16.56 1.08
N LEU A 102 -37.92 15.83 1.60
CA LEU A 102 -39.31 15.93 1.19
C LEU A 102 -39.91 17.30 1.49
N THR A 103 -39.64 17.90 2.65
CA THR A 103 -40.10 19.27 2.95
C THR A 103 -39.45 20.29 2.02
N SER A 104 -38.15 20.14 1.72
CA SER A 104 -37.45 21.00 0.77
C SER A 104 -38.01 20.88 -0.66
N LEU A 105 -38.28 19.65 -1.10
CA LEU A 105 -38.87 19.35 -2.40
C LEU A 105 -40.29 19.92 -2.53
N LYS A 106 -41.11 19.80 -1.48
CA LYS A 106 -42.47 20.40 -1.45
C LYS A 106 -42.43 21.93 -1.48
N LYS A 107 -41.43 22.54 -0.85
CA LYS A 107 -41.29 24.01 -0.77
C LYS A 107 -40.88 24.64 -2.10
N ASP A 108 -39.95 24.00 -2.83
CA ASP A 108 -39.48 24.49 -4.12
C ASP A 108 -39.08 23.31 -5.04
N PRO A 109 -40.07 22.69 -5.72
CA PRO A 109 -39.84 21.46 -6.48
C PRO A 109 -38.94 21.70 -7.70
N LYS A 110 -39.12 22.81 -8.41
CA LYS A 110 -38.35 23.13 -9.62
C LYS A 110 -36.87 23.29 -9.30
N ARG A 111 -36.54 24.07 -8.26
CA ARG A 111 -35.15 24.29 -7.84
C ARG A 111 -34.49 23.02 -7.30
N THR A 112 -35.25 22.21 -6.56
CA THR A 112 -34.73 20.95 -6.01
C THR A 112 -34.43 19.93 -7.12
N VAL A 113 -35.34 19.78 -8.09
CA VAL A 113 -35.13 18.94 -9.27
C VAL A 113 -33.95 19.43 -10.10
N PHE A 114 -33.81 20.74 -10.31
CA PHE A 114 -32.67 21.31 -11.04
C PHE A 114 -31.33 20.96 -10.37
N ARG A 115 -31.22 21.11 -9.05
CA ARG A 115 -30.01 20.70 -8.30
C ARG A 115 -29.71 19.20 -8.41
N LEU A 116 -30.72 18.35 -8.45
CA LEU A 116 -30.55 16.91 -8.64
C LEU A 116 -30.03 16.59 -10.04
N VAL A 117 -30.49 17.30 -11.07
CA VAL A 117 -29.99 17.16 -12.44
C VAL A 117 -28.52 17.58 -12.52
N GLU A 118 -28.14 18.74 -11.97
CA GLU A 118 -26.74 19.18 -11.93
C GLU A 118 -25.82 18.16 -11.21
N ALA A 119 -26.29 17.60 -10.09
CA ALA A 119 -25.54 16.59 -9.35
C ALA A 119 -25.37 15.29 -10.16
N LYS A 120 -26.42 14.87 -10.89
CA LYS A 120 -26.38 13.71 -11.78
C LYS A 120 -25.37 13.92 -12.92
N ASP A 121 -25.34 15.10 -13.52
CA ASP A 121 -24.41 15.41 -14.61
C ASP A 121 -22.96 15.41 -14.13
N ARG A 122 -22.69 16.00 -12.96
CA ARG A 122 -21.36 15.92 -12.32
C ARG A 122 -20.93 14.48 -12.04
N LEU A 123 -21.84 13.63 -11.56
CA LEU A 123 -21.58 12.21 -11.34
C LEU A 123 -21.26 11.48 -12.65
N MET A 124 -21.96 11.79 -13.74
CA MET A 124 -21.70 11.19 -15.05
C MET A 124 -20.31 11.56 -15.58
N ILE A 125 -19.91 12.82 -15.40
CA ILE A 125 -18.55 13.31 -15.73
C ILE A 125 -17.49 12.59 -14.88
N LEU A 126 -17.72 12.42 -13.58
CA LEU A 126 -16.80 11.68 -12.72
C LEU A 126 -16.69 10.21 -13.13
N LYS A 127 -17.82 9.57 -13.45
CA LYS A 127 -17.87 8.18 -13.89
C LYS A 127 -17.10 7.97 -15.20
N THR A 128 -17.29 8.86 -16.18
CA THR A 128 -16.55 8.80 -17.47
C THR A 128 -15.06 8.99 -17.26
N LYS A 129 -14.62 9.97 -16.46
CA LYS A 129 -13.20 10.14 -16.07
C LYS A 129 -12.62 8.88 -15.42
N LEU A 130 -13.38 8.24 -14.53
CA LEU A 130 -12.95 7.03 -13.83
C LEU A 130 -12.90 5.80 -14.75
N GLN A 131 -13.74 5.75 -15.80
CA GLN A 131 -13.68 4.72 -16.84
C GLN A 131 -12.57 4.96 -17.87
N GLU A 132 -12.28 6.23 -18.20
CA GLU A 132 -11.19 6.60 -19.10
C GLU A 132 -9.81 6.37 -18.51
N ASN A 133 -9.62 6.61 -17.21
CA ASN A 133 -8.33 6.42 -16.53
C ASN A 133 -7.72 5.03 -16.74
N PRO A 134 -8.43 3.91 -16.48
CA PRO A 134 -7.94 2.56 -16.76
C PRO A 134 -7.58 2.34 -18.22
N ARG A 135 -8.34 2.91 -19.16
CA ARG A 135 -8.06 2.79 -20.60
C ARG A 135 -6.81 3.59 -21.01
N ARG A 136 -6.63 4.80 -20.46
CA ARG A 136 -5.43 5.62 -20.67
C ARG A 136 -4.18 4.92 -20.13
N TYR A 137 -4.22 4.38 -18.91
CA TYR A 137 -3.09 3.61 -18.37
C TYR A 137 -2.77 2.37 -19.20
N LYS A 138 -3.79 1.63 -19.66
CA LYS A 138 -3.58 0.48 -20.56
C LYS A 138 -2.91 0.89 -21.89
N ALA A 139 -3.36 1.99 -22.49
CA ALA A 139 -2.78 2.51 -23.72
C ALA A 139 -1.31 2.96 -23.52
N GLU A 140 -1.02 3.59 -22.39
CA GLU A 140 0.33 4.03 -22.04
C GLU A 140 1.28 2.86 -21.75
N LEU A 141 0.78 1.82 -21.08
CA LEU A 141 1.53 0.59 -20.81
C LEU A 141 1.88 -0.14 -22.12
N GLN A 142 0.94 -0.21 -23.08
CA GLN A 142 1.21 -0.74 -24.42
C GLN A 142 2.25 0.07 -25.21
N ARG A 143 2.30 1.40 -25.02
CA ARG A 143 3.34 2.25 -25.63
C ARG A 143 4.71 1.96 -25.01
N MET A 144 4.76 1.81 -23.70
CA MET A 144 5.98 1.45 -22.97
C MET A 144 6.52 0.08 -23.40
N GLU A 145 5.67 -0.94 -23.51
CA GLU A 145 6.06 -2.27 -24.00
C GLU A 145 6.68 -2.22 -25.41
N LYS A 146 6.09 -1.43 -26.32
CA LYS A 146 6.64 -1.25 -27.67
C LYS A 146 7.99 -0.52 -27.67
N LEU A 147 8.18 0.45 -26.79
CA LEU A 147 9.46 1.15 -26.64
C LEU A 147 10.54 0.23 -26.08
N GLU A 148 10.19 -0.59 -25.09
CA GLU A 148 11.07 -1.58 -24.50
C GLU A 148 11.54 -2.60 -25.56
N GLN A 149 10.62 -3.14 -26.35
CA GLN A 149 10.97 -4.05 -27.46
C GLN A 149 11.94 -3.41 -28.46
N ARG A 150 11.71 -2.15 -28.84
CA ARG A 150 12.62 -1.41 -29.75
C ARG A 150 14.00 -1.18 -29.13
N LEU A 151 14.08 -0.91 -27.84
CA LEU A 151 15.35 -0.74 -27.13
C LEU A 151 16.13 -2.06 -27.07
N ASN A 152 15.46 -3.15 -26.71
CA ASN A 152 16.07 -4.49 -26.68
C ASN A 152 16.62 -4.88 -28.05
N GLN A 153 15.89 -4.60 -29.12
CA GLN A 153 16.36 -4.85 -30.48
C GLN A 153 17.60 -4.01 -30.85
N LYS A 154 17.67 -2.74 -30.41
CA LYS A 154 18.87 -1.90 -30.61
C LYS A 154 20.07 -2.41 -29.83
N ILE A 155 19.88 -2.86 -28.59
CA ILE A 155 20.94 -3.45 -27.76
C ILE A 155 21.49 -4.70 -28.45
N GLU A 156 20.60 -5.57 -28.93
CA GLU A 156 21.01 -6.81 -29.60
C GLU A 156 21.76 -6.52 -30.90
N ASN A 157 21.28 -5.58 -31.71
CA ASN A 157 21.98 -5.15 -32.91
C ASN A 157 23.38 -4.57 -32.62
N ALA A 158 23.52 -3.83 -31.53
CA ALA A 158 24.83 -3.30 -31.11
C ALA A 158 25.78 -4.44 -30.69
N ARG A 159 25.29 -5.41 -29.90
CA ARG A 159 26.06 -6.61 -29.52
C ARG A 159 26.51 -7.41 -30.74
N LEU A 160 25.59 -7.68 -31.66
CA LEU A 160 25.90 -8.40 -32.91
C LEU A 160 26.93 -7.63 -33.75
N LYS A 161 26.85 -6.30 -33.81
CA LYS A 161 27.85 -5.48 -34.52
C LYS A 161 29.23 -5.59 -33.89
N THR A 162 29.32 -5.61 -32.56
CA THR A 162 30.59 -5.80 -31.84
C THR A 162 31.15 -7.20 -32.06
N LEU A 163 30.32 -8.24 -31.95
CA LEU A 163 30.73 -9.63 -32.21
C LEU A 163 31.20 -9.81 -33.65
N ARG A 164 30.49 -9.27 -34.64
CA ARG A 164 30.91 -9.30 -36.05
C ARG A 164 32.27 -8.66 -36.26
N LYS A 165 32.54 -7.51 -35.63
CA LYS A 165 33.87 -6.88 -35.70
C LYS A 165 34.96 -7.76 -35.11
N ALA A 166 34.71 -8.38 -33.96
CA ALA A 166 35.66 -9.29 -33.32
C ALA A 166 35.93 -10.51 -34.21
N ILE A 167 34.88 -11.12 -34.78
CA ILE A 167 35.00 -12.23 -35.72
C ILE A 167 35.84 -11.82 -36.93
N THR A 168 35.53 -10.68 -37.57
CA THR A 168 36.31 -10.19 -38.71
C THR A 168 37.77 -9.92 -38.36
N TYR A 169 38.05 -9.44 -37.14
CA TYR A 169 39.43 -9.20 -36.70
C TYR A 169 40.21 -10.50 -36.49
N ILE A 170 39.55 -11.54 -35.95
CA ILE A 170 40.11 -12.89 -35.79
C ILE A 170 40.35 -13.53 -37.16
N GLU A 171 39.37 -13.47 -38.06
CA GLU A 171 39.46 -14.03 -39.44
C GLU A 171 40.58 -13.38 -40.26
N LYS A 172 40.84 -12.08 -40.06
CA LYS A 172 41.94 -11.38 -40.74
C LYS A 172 43.32 -11.69 -40.18
N ASN A 173 43.43 -12.17 -38.94
CA ASN A 173 44.71 -12.40 -38.26
C ASN A 173 44.82 -13.82 -37.64
N PRO A 174 44.50 -14.90 -38.38
CA PRO A 174 44.36 -16.23 -37.79
C PRO A 174 45.68 -16.80 -37.25
N LYS A 175 46.81 -16.39 -37.83
CA LYS A 175 48.15 -16.84 -37.40
C LYS A 175 48.52 -16.31 -36.01
N ARG A 176 48.31 -15.00 -35.77
CA ARG A 176 48.57 -14.37 -34.46
C ARG A 176 47.76 -15.03 -33.34
N TYR A 177 46.48 -15.29 -33.58
CA TYR A 177 45.63 -15.94 -32.59
C TYR A 177 46.00 -17.40 -32.32
N LYS A 178 46.44 -18.14 -33.35
CA LYS A 178 46.99 -19.50 -33.16
C LYS A 178 48.25 -19.50 -32.29
N GLU A 179 49.16 -18.57 -32.55
CA GLU A 179 50.40 -18.40 -31.76
C GLU A 179 50.09 -18.01 -30.30
N GLU A 180 49.11 -17.11 -30.10
CA GLU A 180 48.71 -16.67 -28.77
C GLU A 180 47.99 -17.78 -27.98
N LEU A 181 47.14 -18.58 -28.63
CA LEU A 181 46.53 -19.78 -28.05
C LEU A 181 47.59 -20.81 -27.64
N GLN A 182 48.60 -21.03 -28.48
CA GLN A 182 49.72 -21.93 -28.14
C GLN A 182 50.47 -21.45 -26.89
N ARG A 183 50.77 -20.15 -26.80
CA ARG A 183 51.39 -19.57 -25.60
C ARG A 183 50.53 -19.75 -24.34
N PHE A 184 49.22 -19.58 -24.45
CA PHE A 184 48.30 -19.83 -23.33
C PHE A 184 48.29 -21.30 -22.91
N SER A 185 48.26 -22.24 -23.86
CA SER A 185 48.34 -23.68 -23.55
C SER A 185 49.66 -24.06 -22.87
N GLU A 186 50.78 -23.47 -23.29
CA GLU A 186 52.09 -23.67 -22.67
C GLU A 186 52.13 -23.15 -21.22
N LEU A 187 51.54 -21.98 -20.97
CA LEU A 187 51.44 -21.41 -19.62
C LEU A 187 50.53 -22.23 -18.72
N GLU A 188 49.38 -22.70 -19.21
CA GLU A 188 48.50 -23.58 -18.45
C GLU A 188 49.17 -24.91 -18.09
N ALA A 189 49.95 -25.48 -19.01
CA ALA A 189 50.70 -26.70 -18.77
C ALA A 189 51.76 -26.50 -17.68
N ARG A 190 52.53 -25.40 -17.76
CA ARG A 190 53.51 -25.03 -16.71
C ARG A 190 52.85 -24.83 -15.36
N LEU A 191 51.71 -24.16 -15.31
CA LEU A 191 51.01 -23.88 -14.06
C LEU A 191 50.45 -25.16 -13.42
N LYS A 192 49.94 -26.11 -14.23
CA LYS A 192 49.52 -27.43 -13.76
C LYS A 192 50.70 -28.23 -13.20
N GLN A 193 51.83 -28.19 -13.90
CA GLN A 193 53.05 -28.87 -13.46
C GLN A 193 53.55 -28.28 -12.13
N GLU A 194 53.62 -26.96 -11.99
CA GLU A 194 53.99 -26.30 -10.73
C GLU A 194 53.02 -26.65 -9.58
N LEU A 195 51.72 -26.78 -9.86
CA LEU A 195 50.73 -27.20 -8.86
C LEU A 195 50.91 -28.66 -8.43
N GLU A 196 51.26 -29.55 -9.36
CA GLU A 196 51.58 -30.94 -9.04
C GLU A 196 52.88 -31.06 -8.24
N GLU A 197 53.91 -30.32 -8.62
CA GLU A 197 55.19 -30.24 -7.89
C GLU A 197 55.00 -29.70 -6.47
N LYS A 198 54.15 -28.68 -6.27
CA LYS A 198 53.79 -28.19 -4.93
C LYS A 198 53.04 -29.25 -4.12
N ARG A 199 52.09 -29.97 -4.73
CA ARG A 199 51.33 -31.05 -4.06
C ARG A 199 52.22 -32.22 -3.66
N THR A 200 53.22 -32.58 -4.46
CA THR A 200 54.16 -33.67 -4.11
C THR A 200 55.13 -33.24 -3.02
N GLN A 201 55.62 -31.98 -3.05
CA GLN A 201 56.44 -31.41 -1.98
C GLN A 201 55.70 -31.32 -0.64
N GLU A 202 54.42 -30.94 -0.64
CA GLU A 202 53.60 -30.92 0.59
C GLU A 202 53.41 -32.33 1.16
N LYS A 203 53.13 -33.33 0.31
CA LYS A 203 53.02 -34.74 0.73
C LYS A 203 54.33 -35.32 1.26
N ALA A 204 55.47 -34.89 0.73
CA ALA A 204 56.78 -35.29 1.23
C ALA A 204 57.05 -34.69 2.61
N LYS A 205 56.76 -33.39 2.80
CA LYS A 205 56.89 -32.69 4.10
C LYS A 205 55.98 -33.27 5.18
N THR A 206 54.78 -33.74 4.85
CA THR A 206 53.91 -34.42 5.83
C THR A 206 54.46 -35.78 6.23
N LYS A 207 54.99 -36.58 5.28
CA LYS A 207 55.61 -37.88 5.60
C LYS A 207 56.88 -37.75 6.45
N GLU A 208 57.68 -36.70 6.21
CA GLU A 208 58.88 -36.41 6.98
C GLU A 208 58.54 -36.03 8.43
N LYS A 209 57.51 -35.20 8.63
CA LYS A 209 56.97 -34.89 9.96
C LYS A 209 56.39 -36.11 10.67
N ASP A 210 55.67 -36.99 9.96
CA ASP A 210 55.11 -38.21 10.54
C ASP A 210 56.21 -39.21 10.97
N LEU A 211 57.36 -39.22 10.28
CA LEU A 211 58.54 -40.03 10.65
C LEU A 211 59.31 -39.44 11.84
N GLU A 212 59.36 -38.11 11.98
CA GLU A 212 59.94 -37.45 13.17
C GLU A 212 59.11 -37.69 14.44
N LEU A 213 57.79 -37.89 14.33
CA LEU A 213 56.90 -38.17 15.45
C LEU A 213 56.99 -39.61 16.00
N ILE A 214 57.64 -40.53 15.28
CA ILE A 214 57.78 -41.95 15.64
C ILE A 214 59.19 -42.28 16.19
N ARG A 215 60.11 -41.31 16.21
CA ARG A 215 61.42 -41.41 16.89
C ARG A 215 61.39 -40.78 18.27
#